data_AF-A0A1S8TRS5-F1
#
_entry.id   AF-A0A1S8TRS5-F1
#
_cell.length_a   1.000
_cell.length_b   1.000
_cell.length_c   1.000
_cell.angle_alpha   90.00
_cell.angle_beta   90.00
_cell.angle_gamma   90.00
#
_symmetry.space_group_name_H-M   'P 1'
#
loop_
_entity.id
_entity.type
_entity.pdbx_description
1 polymer ?
#
loop_
_entity_poly.entity_id
_entity_poly.type
_entity_poly.pdbx_seq_one_letter_code
_entity_poly.pdbx_strand_id
1 'polypeptide(L)'
;MKVVIFMCKRFYIKKEYGYVLKESISVFLKYRNTIIYNKKNEKVNVSNSNGIFSAQVLESISSIYMEKYNSGQDALSKCRPEFLVVQNIISFFGGIPITVYDEIGPSSWSIIDDYNYDLINKSNDIKLIIDDKDYTNQLLKLMEKLEDKSNGNDKLIISLLDRWRKANYLMLESCDANLYHDESILSYFHIIELFAETFSEELKKTLDDSMEKLLYSYYNDNLFYNEKQIRSKINSLKDITGEILIRKELSLAQKIKYFLKKYGLLDINVSNFIDLSIKVRNSIAHGRLTYKEEVIYPLPPFFYLANNSYNILEVLNFLTARMISAYIGIDCWKEEWEEEKGYLMPPADTLSGFLKDKNEFNSINEKSLCEGNEYNITWNTIFKHYIENPKKFNINRIMDSLKEYFINAIVTEENSKDILNISVVLSDCNDIEGKEKAINNVKYINDELVSRSELKDLNNYLEYNNVSSEWFKAYLYEKYI
;
A
#
# COMPACT_ATOMS: atom_id res chain seq x y z
N MET A 1 13.00 39.35 46.80
CA MET A 1 12.80 38.71 45.48
C MET A 1 11.31 38.72 45.19
N LYS A 2 10.83 39.57 44.28
CA LYS A 2 9.43 39.51 43.82
C LYS A 2 9.35 38.37 42.81
N VAL A 3 8.61 37.31 43.15
CA VAL A 3 8.23 36.27 42.19
C VAL A 3 7.28 36.94 41.21
N VAL A 4 7.77 37.22 40.00
CA VAL A 4 6.92 37.65 38.89
C VAL A 4 6.18 36.40 38.43
N ILE A 5 4.92 36.26 38.85
CA ILE A 5 4.02 35.25 38.30
C ILE A 5 3.64 35.74 36.90
N PHE A 6 4.24 35.15 35.87
CA PHE A 6 3.82 35.36 34.49
C PHE A 6 2.42 34.75 34.32
N MET A 7 1.41 35.61 34.18
CA MET A 7 0.03 35.19 33.92
C MET A 7 -0.09 34.69 32.47
N CYS A 8 -0.13 33.38 32.28
CA CYS A 8 -0.56 32.75 31.02
C CYS A 8 -2.07 33.00 30.79
N LYS A 9 -2.47 33.38 29.57
CA LYS A 9 -3.88 33.43 29.16
C LYS A 9 -4.22 32.15 28.39
N ARG A 10 -5.40 31.57 28.65
CA ARG A 10 -5.94 30.44 27.88
C ARG A 10 -6.57 30.97 26.60
N PHE A 11 -6.28 30.33 25.47
CA PHE A 11 -6.86 30.61 24.17
C PHE A 11 -7.42 29.33 23.57
N TYR A 12 -8.39 29.47 22.69
CA TYR A 12 -8.92 28.38 21.88
C TYR A 12 -8.75 28.74 20.41
N ILE A 13 -8.15 27.81 19.66
CA ILE A 13 -8.03 27.93 18.21
C ILE A 13 -9.01 26.98 17.58
N LYS A 14 -9.84 27.53 16.69
CA LYS A 14 -10.80 26.78 15.89
C LYS A 14 -10.36 26.72 14.43
N LYS A 15 -10.49 25.54 13.83
CA LYS A 15 -10.32 25.28 12.39
C LYS A 15 -11.49 24.47 11.85
N GLU A 16 -11.87 24.71 10.61
CA GLU A 16 -12.91 23.98 9.90
C GLU A 16 -12.31 23.36 8.63
N TYR A 17 -12.55 22.06 8.42
CA TYR A 17 -12.07 21.31 7.27
C TYR A 17 -13.25 20.72 6.49
N GLY A 18 -13.16 20.76 5.17
CA GLY A 18 -14.09 20.08 4.27
C GLY A 18 -13.66 18.64 4.05
N TYR A 19 -14.51 17.70 4.45
CA TYR A 19 -14.32 16.29 4.18
C TYR A 19 -15.03 15.92 2.87
N VAL A 20 -14.25 15.82 1.79
CA VAL A 20 -14.71 15.77 0.40
C VAL A 20 -14.77 14.33 -0.10
N LEU A 21 -15.72 13.51 0.38
CA LEU A 21 -15.92 12.16 -0.15
C LEU A 21 -17.37 11.78 -0.39
N LYS A 22 -17.54 10.66 -1.14
CA LYS A 22 -18.76 9.85 -1.18
C LYS A 22 -19.23 9.50 0.24
N GLU A 23 -18.28 9.22 1.12
CA GLU A 23 -18.50 8.64 2.44
C GLU A 23 -19.06 9.65 3.46
N SER A 24 -19.99 9.20 4.29
CA SER A 24 -20.52 9.96 5.42
C SER A 24 -19.70 9.69 6.68
N ILE A 25 -19.29 10.75 7.38
CA ILE A 25 -18.55 10.67 8.64
C ILE A 25 -19.36 11.25 9.81
N SER A 26 -19.42 10.49 10.90
CA SER A 26 -19.87 10.94 12.21
C SER A 26 -18.72 10.73 13.19
N VAL A 27 -18.12 11.81 13.66
CA VAL A 27 -16.89 11.74 14.46
C VAL A 27 -16.99 12.62 15.71
N PHE A 28 -16.55 12.06 16.82
CA PHE A 28 -16.18 12.81 18.00
C PHE A 28 -14.89 12.21 18.55
N LEU A 29 -13.81 12.99 18.52
CA LEU A 29 -12.49 12.55 18.97
C LEU A 29 -11.85 13.66 19.80
N LYS A 30 -11.24 13.27 20.91
CA LYS A 30 -10.39 14.14 21.73
C LYS A 30 -8.99 13.56 21.80
N TYR A 31 -8.01 14.33 21.32
CA TYR A 31 -6.60 14.03 21.48
C TYR A 31 -5.92 15.17 22.24
N ARG A 32 -5.49 14.89 23.47
CA ARG A 32 -4.89 15.87 24.39
C ARG A 32 -5.77 17.12 24.55
N ASN A 33 -5.33 18.27 24.05
CA ASN A 33 -6.05 19.53 24.18
C ASN A 33 -6.93 19.84 22.97
N THR A 34 -6.96 18.94 21.98
CA THR A 34 -7.63 19.13 20.70
C THR A 34 -8.83 18.20 20.58
N ILE A 35 -9.97 18.75 20.18
CA ILE A 35 -11.18 18.00 19.87
C ILE A 35 -11.46 18.17 18.38
N ILE A 36 -11.91 17.12 17.70
CA ILE A 36 -12.54 17.20 16.38
C ILE A 36 -13.92 16.58 16.42
N TYR A 37 -14.85 17.20 15.72
CA TYR A 37 -16.20 16.68 15.60
C TYR A 37 -16.88 17.13 14.30
N ASN A 38 -17.90 16.39 13.87
CA ASN A 38 -18.76 16.80 12.75
C ASN A 38 -19.66 17.97 13.19
N LYS A 39 -19.51 19.14 12.56
CA LYS A 39 -20.30 20.35 12.85
C LYS A 39 -21.75 20.20 12.37
N LYS A 40 -21.95 19.51 11.25
CA LYS A 40 -23.25 19.16 10.66
C LYS A 40 -23.15 17.77 10.03
N ASN A 41 -24.22 16.98 10.13
CA ASN A 41 -24.31 15.66 9.49
C ASN A 41 -24.58 15.74 7.99
N GLU A 42 -25.08 16.88 7.50
CA GLU A 42 -25.40 17.09 6.10
C GLU A 42 -24.19 17.61 5.33
N LYS A 43 -24.05 17.17 4.07
CA LYS A 43 -23.09 17.76 3.14
C LYS A 43 -23.53 19.18 2.77
N VAL A 44 -22.58 20.10 2.74
CA VAL A 44 -22.78 21.48 2.34
C VAL A 44 -21.87 21.80 1.16
N ASN A 45 -22.26 22.78 0.34
CA ASN A 45 -21.37 23.31 -0.69
C ASN A 45 -20.30 24.17 -0.02
N VAL A 46 -19.06 23.74 -0.19
CA VAL A 46 -17.84 24.35 0.33
C VAL A 46 -17.05 24.91 -0.85
N SER A 47 -16.51 26.11 -0.69
CA SER A 47 -15.62 26.73 -1.67
C SER A 47 -14.23 26.93 -1.08
N ASN A 48 -13.19 26.51 -1.79
CA ASN A 48 -11.79 26.84 -1.49
C ASN A 48 -11.06 27.30 -2.77
N SER A 49 -9.73 27.39 -2.72
CA SER A 49 -8.88 27.75 -3.87
C SER A 49 -9.01 26.80 -5.07
N ASN A 50 -9.53 25.59 -4.85
CA ASN A 50 -9.62 24.52 -5.84
C ASN A 50 -11.03 24.38 -6.43
N GLY A 51 -11.96 25.27 -6.07
CA GLY A 51 -13.31 25.33 -6.61
C GLY A 51 -14.40 25.11 -5.56
N ILE A 52 -15.59 24.73 -6.03
CA ILE A 52 -16.76 24.45 -5.21
C ILE A 52 -17.03 22.94 -5.22
N PHE A 53 -17.18 22.34 -4.04
CA PHE A 53 -17.47 20.91 -3.89
C PHE A 53 -18.42 20.68 -2.71
N SER A 54 -19.05 19.50 -2.70
CA SER A 54 -19.95 19.07 -1.62
C SER A 54 -19.19 18.29 -0.56
N ALA A 55 -19.19 18.75 0.68
CA ALA A 55 -18.43 18.15 1.78
C ALA A 55 -19.16 18.22 3.14
N GLN A 56 -18.84 17.30 4.05
CA GLN A 56 -19.19 17.46 5.47
C GLN A 56 -18.14 18.33 6.16
N VAL A 57 -18.58 19.14 7.13
CA VAL A 57 -17.69 20.08 7.83
C VAL A 57 -17.22 19.46 9.15
N LEU A 58 -15.92 19.24 9.25
CA LEU A 58 -15.26 18.84 10.47
C LEU A 58 -14.71 20.07 11.19
N GLU A 59 -15.11 20.27 12.43
CA GLU A 59 -14.63 21.36 13.27
C GLU A 59 -13.61 20.83 14.27
N SER A 60 -12.43 21.45 14.29
CA SER A 60 -11.35 21.12 15.24
C SER A 60 -11.05 22.29 16.15
N ILE A 61 -10.96 22.05 17.45
CA ILE A 61 -10.70 23.08 18.47
C ILE A 61 -9.59 22.62 19.38
N SER A 62 -8.54 23.42 19.49
CA SER A 62 -7.40 23.18 20.37
C SER A 62 -7.34 24.25 21.47
N SER A 63 -7.16 23.83 22.73
CA SER A 63 -6.97 24.75 23.86
C SER A 63 -5.49 24.90 24.22
N ILE A 64 -5.01 26.14 24.32
CA ILE A 64 -3.60 26.42 24.57
C ILE A 64 -3.39 27.50 25.62
N TYR A 65 -2.36 27.35 26.45
CA TYR A 65 -1.88 28.38 27.35
C TYR A 65 -0.71 29.12 26.70
N MET A 66 -0.79 30.45 26.67
CA MET A 66 0.26 31.28 26.11
C MET A 66 0.67 32.42 27.03
N GLU A 67 1.97 32.74 26.98
CA GLU A 67 2.50 33.98 27.51
C GLU A 67 1.91 35.18 26.79
N LYS A 68 1.76 36.30 27.51
CA LYS A 68 1.12 37.53 27.01
C LYS A 68 1.79 38.15 25.78
N TYR A 69 3.05 37.84 25.53
CA TYR A 69 3.80 38.36 24.37
C TYR A 69 3.60 37.53 23.10
N ASN A 70 2.98 36.34 23.18
CA ASN A 70 2.73 35.50 22.01
C ASN A 70 1.53 36.00 21.21
N SER A 71 1.64 35.98 19.89
CA SER A 71 0.61 36.33 18.92
C SER A 71 -0.32 35.14 18.61
N GLY A 72 -1.42 35.39 17.89
CA GLY A 72 -2.28 34.32 17.38
C GLY A 72 -1.56 33.34 16.44
N GLN A 73 -0.52 33.79 15.72
CA GLN A 73 0.30 32.90 14.88
C GLN A 73 1.19 31.98 15.73
N ASP A 74 1.69 32.46 16.87
CA ASP A 74 2.44 31.61 17.82
C ASP A 74 1.53 30.54 18.43
N ALA A 75 0.28 30.90 18.70
CA ALA A 75 -0.74 29.96 19.15
C ALA A 75 -0.97 28.85 18.11
N LEU A 76 -1.10 29.22 16.83
CA LEU A 76 -1.25 28.28 15.72
C LEU A 76 -0.08 27.32 15.61
N SER A 77 1.15 27.85 15.64
CA SER A 77 2.37 27.04 15.56
C SER A 77 2.41 25.99 16.67
N LYS A 78 2.05 26.37 17.90
CA LYS A 78 2.07 25.48 19.05
C LYS A 78 0.96 24.42 19.03
N CYS A 79 -0.23 24.72 18.51
CA CYS A 79 -1.31 23.72 18.38
C CYS A 79 -1.23 22.87 17.11
N ARG A 80 -0.44 23.30 16.10
CA ARG A 80 -0.35 22.62 14.80
C ARG A 80 -0.01 21.12 14.92
N PRO A 81 0.92 20.68 15.80
CA PRO A 81 1.19 19.26 15.97
C PRO A 81 -0.05 18.44 16.36
N GLU A 82 -0.87 18.93 17.30
CA GLU A 82 -2.09 18.21 17.71
C GLU A 82 -3.13 18.18 16.59
N PHE A 83 -3.28 19.28 15.83
CA PHE A 83 -4.13 19.26 14.63
C PHE A 83 -3.65 18.25 13.59
N LEU A 84 -2.33 18.17 13.35
CA LEU A 84 -1.77 17.19 12.41
C LEU A 84 -2.04 15.76 12.88
N VAL A 85 -1.89 15.46 14.17
CA VAL A 85 -2.21 14.13 14.72
C VAL A 85 -3.68 13.78 14.52
N VAL A 86 -4.59 14.71 14.83
CA VAL A 86 -6.02 14.47 14.65
C VAL A 86 -6.36 14.26 13.17
N GLN A 87 -5.81 15.07 12.28
CA GLN A 87 -5.96 14.88 10.84
C GLN A 87 -5.41 13.53 10.37
N ASN A 88 -4.25 13.11 10.89
CA ASN A 88 -3.65 11.80 10.60
C ASN A 88 -4.60 10.66 10.98
N ILE A 89 -5.20 10.72 12.17
CA ILE A 89 -6.15 9.70 12.65
C ILE A 89 -7.37 9.63 11.74
N ILE A 90 -8.02 10.77 11.46
CA ILE A 90 -9.23 10.77 10.63
C ILE A 90 -8.93 10.35 9.20
N SER A 91 -7.81 10.81 8.64
CA SER A 91 -7.39 10.43 7.29
C SER A 91 -7.13 8.93 7.20
N PHE A 92 -6.53 8.34 8.24
CA PHE A 92 -6.20 6.92 8.27
C PHE A 92 -7.44 6.02 8.33
N PHE A 93 -8.48 6.38 9.08
CA PHE A 93 -9.70 5.59 9.08
C PHE A 93 -10.56 5.81 7.84
N GLY A 94 -10.56 7.04 7.32
CA GLY A 94 -11.40 7.42 6.20
C GLY A 94 -10.71 7.37 4.85
N GLY A 95 -9.54 6.72 4.70
CA GLY A 95 -8.85 6.53 3.41
C GLY A 95 -8.24 7.76 2.74
N ILE A 96 -8.71 8.96 3.09
CA ILE A 96 -8.43 10.20 2.36
C ILE A 96 -7.62 11.17 3.22
N PRO A 97 -6.56 11.78 2.65
CA PRO A 97 -5.78 12.79 3.35
C PRO A 97 -6.55 14.09 3.58
N ILE A 98 -6.65 14.50 4.84
CA ILE A 98 -7.08 15.85 5.24
C ILE A 98 -5.83 16.73 5.41
N THR A 99 -5.75 17.81 4.64
CA THR A 99 -4.60 18.72 4.55
C THR A 99 -4.97 20.16 4.94
N VAL A 100 -4.05 21.11 4.71
CA VAL A 100 -4.33 22.55 4.87
C VAL A 100 -5.16 23.12 3.74
N TYR A 101 -5.19 22.45 2.58
CA TYR A 101 -5.94 22.92 1.41
C TYR A 101 -7.44 22.61 1.53
N ASP A 102 -7.79 21.73 2.46
CA ASP A 102 -9.17 21.38 2.80
C ASP A 102 -9.79 22.35 3.82
N GLU A 103 -9.05 23.36 4.27
CA GLU A 103 -9.56 24.38 5.20
C GLU A 103 -10.66 25.24 4.55
N ILE A 104 -11.74 25.47 5.31
CA ILE A 104 -12.92 26.21 4.83
C ILE A 104 -12.90 27.64 5.35
N GLY A 105 -13.17 28.60 4.46
CA GLY A 105 -13.50 29.98 4.80
C GLY A 105 -12.37 30.99 4.59
N PRO A 106 -12.68 32.31 4.65
CA PRO A 106 -11.75 33.40 4.33
C PRO A 106 -10.62 33.57 5.35
N SER A 107 -10.76 32.99 6.53
CA SER A 107 -9.71 32.86 7.55
C SER A 107 -9.61 31.39 7.94
N SER A 108 -8.47 30.76 7.63
CA SER A 108 -8.12 29.36 7.90
C SER A 108 -8.21 28.93 9.38
N TRP A 109 -8.46 29.88 10.28
CA TRP A 109 -8.54 29.69 11.71
C TRP A 109 -9.23 30.89 12.37
N SER A 110 -9.75 30.69 13.58
CA SER A 110 -10.24 31.77 14.45
C SER A 110 -9.83 31.53 15.90
N ILE A 111 -9.58 32.63 16.62
CA ILE A 111 -9.45 32.61 18.08
C ILE A 111 -10.84 32.81 18.66
N ILE A 112 -11.23 31.94 19.59
CA ILE A 112 -12.47 32.07 20.34
C ILE A 112 -12.14 32.31 21.81
N ASP A 113 -12.71 33.36 22.40
CA ASP A 113 -12.43 33.80 23.77
C ASP A 113 -13.12 32.92 24.82
N ASP A 114 -14.27 32.34 24.47
CA ASP A 114 -15.02 31.44 25.33
C ASP A 114 -15.56 30.29 24.49
N TYR A 115 -15.08 29.09 24.75
CA TYR A 115 -15.63 27.86 24.20
C TYR A 115 -15.99 26.98 25.37
N ASN A 116 -17.25 26.59 25.45
CA ASN A 116 -17.74 25.77 26.55
C ASN A 116 -17.28 24.31 26.35
N TYR A 117 -15.97 24.11 26.55
CA TYR A 117 -15.25 22.85 26.41
C TYR A 117 -15.88 21.78 27.30
N ASP A 118 -16.42 22.18 28.45
CA ASP A 118 -17.07 21.31 29.44
C ASP A 118 -18.49 20.86 29.03
N LEU A 119 -19.23 21.61 28.20
CA LEU A 119 -20.52 21.17 27.66
C LEU A 119 -20.38 20.04 26.64
N ILE A 120 -19.29 20.05 25.87
CA ILE A 120 -19.00 18.99 24.88
C ILE A 120 -18.38 17.77 25.55
N ASN A 121 -17.52 17.96 26.55
CA ASN A 121 -16.95 16.89 27.37
C ASN A 121 -18.02 16.06 28.13
N LYS A 122 -19.24 16.62 28.30
CA LYS A 122 -20.35 15.97 29.03
C LYS A 122 -21.27 15.11 28.16
N SER A 123 -21.20 15.20 26.83
CA SER A 123 -22.24 14.62 25.96
C SER A 123 -21.78 13.60 24.91
N ASN A 124 -20.50 13.45 24.60
CA ASN A 124 -20.07 12.49 23.58
C ASN A 124 -18.85 11.69 24.02
N ASP A 125 -19.04 10.38 24.17
CA ASP A 125 -17.96 9.41 24.16
C ASP A 125 -17.23 9.47 22.79
N ILE A 126 -15.97 9.03 22.76
CA ILE A 126 -15.22 8.88 21.51
C ILE A 126 -16.10 8.08 20.54
N LYS A 127 -16.26 8.59 19.32
CA LYS A 127 -17.12 8.01 18.28
C LYS A 127 -16.49 8.19 16.92
N LEU A 128 -16.53 7.14 16.10
CA LEU A 128 -16.14 7.22 14.70
C LEU A 128 -16.98 6.25 13.87
N ILE A 129 -17.87 6.79 13.04
CA ILE A 129 -18.65 6.04 12.06
C ILE A 129 -18.33 6.62 10.69
N ILE A 130 -17.97 5.76 9.74
CA ILE A 130 -17.70 6.10 8.34
C ILE A 130 -18.51 5.12 7.49
N ASP A 131 -19.41 5.63 6.64
CA ASP A 131 -20.28 4.81 5.78
C ASP A 131 -20.98 3.64 6.49
N ASP A 132 -21.64 3.99 7.60
CA ASP A 132 -22.35 3.05 8.47
C ASP A 132 -21.47 1.97 9.13
N LYS A 133 -20.16 1.94 8.85
CA LYS A 133 -19.18 1.12 9.57
C LYS A 133 -18.74 1.85 10.84
N ASP A 134 -18.94 1.20 11.99
CA ASP A 134 -18.54 1.73 13.29
C ASP A 134 -17.08 1.36 13.63
N TYR A 135 -16.18 2.34 13.55
CA TYR A 135 -14.78 2.23 13.90
C TYR A 135 -14.47 2.66 15.33
N THR A 136 -15.47 2.98 16.15
CA THR A 136 -15.30 3.55 17.50
C THR A 136 -14.36 2.71 18.39
N ASN A 137 -14.55 1.39 18.43
CA ASN A 137 -13.69 0.49 19.21
C ASN A 137 -12.25 0.44 18.70
N GLN A 138 -12.05 0.57 17.39
CA GLN A 138 -10.72 0.58 16.79
C GLN A 138 -10.02 1.91 17.04
N LEU A 139 -10.77 3.02 16.99
CA LEU A 139 -10.30 4.34 17.38
C LEU A 139 -9.87 4.34 18.86
N LEU A 140 -10.66 3.77 19.77
CA LEU A 140 -10.29 3.64 21.18
C LEU A 140 -8.96 2.91 21.36
N LYS A 141 -8.75 1.77 20.70
CA LYS A 141 -7.48 1.03 20.72
C LYS A 141 -6.30 1.87 20.21
N LEU A 142 -6.49 2.62 19.13
CA LEU A 142 -5.46 3.54 18.63
C LEU A 142 -5.15 4.62 19.68
N MET A 143 -6.16 5.17 20.33
CA MET A 143 -5.99 6.19 21.36
C MET A 143 -5.22 5.63 22.57
N GLU A 144 -5.55 4.43 23.05
CA GLU A 144 -4.79 3.74 24.11
C GLU A 144 -3.31 3.58 23.73
N LYS A 145 -3.02 3.20 22.48
CA LYS A 145 -1.65 3.07 21.98
C LYS A 145 -0.91 4.40 21.85
N LEU A 146 -1.61 5.48 21.55
CA LEU A 146 -1.05 6.84 21.50
C LEU A 146 -0.82 7.44 22.90
N GLU A 147 -1.54 6.95 23.91
CA GLU A 147 -1.31 7.31 25.32
C GLU A 147 -0.15 6.53 25.94
N ASP A 148 0.13 5.32 25.44
CA ASP A 148 1.29 4.52 25.82
C ASP A 148 2.62 5.15 25.35
N LYS A 149 3.27 5.85 26.27
CA LYS A 149 4.59 6.46 26.05
C LYS A 149 5.76 5.48 26.22
N SER A 150 5.49 4.21 26.49
CA SER A 150 6.56 3.21 26.60
C SER A 150 7.26 3.05 25.25
N ASN A 151 8.60 2.97 25.27
CA ASN A 151 9.44 2.71 24.11
C ASN A 151 9.26 3.64 22.89
N GLY A 152 8.58 4.79 23.03
CA GLY A 152 8.34 5.73 21.93
C GLY A 152 7.29 5.28 20.91
N ASN A 153 6.40 4.34 21.29
CA ASN A 153 5.32 3.84 20.44
C ASN A 153 4.41 4.97 19.92
N ASP A 154 4.09 5.96 20.75
CA ASP A 154 3.29 7.13 20.37
C ASP A 154 3.92 7.89 19.18
N LYS A 155 5.23 8.17 19.27
CA LYS A 155 5.98 8.86 18.22
C LYS A 155 6.05 8.06 16.94
N LEU A 156 6.22 6.73 17.04
CA LEU A 156 6.24 5.85 15.89
C LEU A 156 4.89 5.85 15.19
N ILE A 157 3.79 5.64 15.92
CA ILE A 157 2.44 5.63 15.33
C ILE A 157 2.13 6.96 14.65
N ILE A 158 2.36 8.09 15.32
CA ILE A 158 2.14 9.42 14.73
C ILE A 158 2.97 9.58 13.45
N SER A 159 4.23 9.14 13.47
CA SER A 159 5.16 9.19 12.35
C SER A 159 4.73 8.32 11.17
N LEU A 160 4.10 7.17 11.43
CA LEU A 160 3.61 6.25 10.40
C LEU A 160 2.34 6.82 9.76
N LEU A 161 1.37 7.27 10.57
CA LEU A 161 0.12 7.85 10.09
C LEU A 161 0.37 9.12 9.26
N ASP A 162 1.31 9.97 9.68
CA ASP A 162 1.66 11.20 8.94
C ASP A 162 2.27 10.89 7.56
N ARG A 163 3.18 9.91 7.50
CA ARG A 163 3.79 9.47 6.24
C ARG A 163 2.78 8.82 5.31
N TRP A 164 1.87 8.02 5.86
CA TRP A 164 0.80 7.38 5.07
C TRP A 164 -0.15 8.44 4.49
N ARG A 165 -0.59 9.39 5.31
CA ARG A 165 -1.39 10.54 4.84
C ARG A 165 -0.66 11.33 3.75
N LYS A 166 0.63 11.60 3.91
CA LYS A 166 1.45 12.29 2.90
C LYS A 166 1.54 11.49 1.59
N ALA A 167 1.77 10.18 1.68
CA ALA A 167 1.84 9.31 0.50
C ALA A 167 0.52 9.30 -0.27
N ASN A 168 -0.61 9.17 0.44
CA ASN A 168 -1.94 9.22 -0.18
C ASN A 168 -2.22 10.59 -0.82
N TYR A 169 -1.79 11.69 -0.19
CA TYR A 169 -1.92 13.02 -0.78
C TYR A 169 -1.16 13.13 -2.10
N LEU A 170 0.11 12.71 -2.13
CA LEU A 170 0.92 12.73 -3.35
C LEU A 170 0.32 11.82 -4.43
N MET A 171 -0.21 10.66 -4.05
CA MET A 171 -0.89 9.74 -4.96
C MET A 171 -2.13 10.36 -5.58
N LEU A 172 -2.99 11.01 -4.78
CA LEU A 172 -4.23 11.64 -5.26
C LEU A 172 -3.97 12.86 -6.14
N GLU A 173 -3.00 13.71 -5.79
CA GLU A 173 -2.59 14.85 -6.62
C GLU A 173 -1.95 14.40 -7.96
N SER A 174 -1.60 13.13 -8.07
CA SER A 174 -1.02 12.54 -9.27
C SER A 174 -2.04 11.89 -10.19
N CYS A 175 -3.34 11.84 -9.85
CA CYS A 175 -4.33 11.00 -10.54
C CYS A 175 -4.41 11.23 -12.06
N ASP A 176 -4.19 12.47 -12.52
CA ASP A 176 -4.35 12.84 -13.93
C ASP A 176 -3.07 12.76 -14.76
N ALA A 177 -1.90 12.75 -14.11
CA ALA A 177 -0.62 12.95 -14.80
C ALA A 177 0.62 12.42 -14.04
N ASN A 178 0.45 11.56 -13.04
CA ASN A 178 1.52 10.85 -12.32
C ASN A 178 2.65 11.73 -11.78
N LEU A 179 2.36 12.98 -11.43
CA LEU A 179 3.38 13.96 -11.10
C LEU A 179 4.27 13.53 -9.93
N TYR A 180 3.70 12.83 -8.95
CA TYR A 180 4.33 12.53 -7.67
C TYR A 180 4.35 11.02 -7.35
N HIS A 181 4.31 10.16 -8.37
CA HIS A 181 4.31 8.71 -8.17
C HIS A 181 5.60 8.24 -7.50
N ASP A 182 6.75 8.75 -7.92
CA ASP A 182 8.04 8.37 -7.34
C ASP A 182 8.12 8.81 -5.87
N GLU A 183 7.68 10.03 -5.55
CA GLU A 183 7.62 10.56 -4.18
C GLU A 183 6.62 9.81 -3.30
N SER A 184 5.49 9.38 -3.87
CA SER A 184 4.49 8.57 -3.17
C SER A 184 5.04 7.18 -2.86
N ILE A 185 5.64 6.49 -3.83
CA ILE A 185 6.34 5.20 -3.64
C ILE A 185 7.39 5.33 -2.53
N LEU A 186 8.25 6.36 -2.59
CA LEU A 186 9.26 6.60 -1.56
C LEU A 186 8.63 6.85 -0.17
N SER A 187 7.51 7.57 -0.12
CA SER A 187 6.81 7.86 1.13
C SER A 187 6.22 6.60 1.78
N TYR A 188 5.61 5.69 1.00
CA TYR A 188 5.20 4.37 1.48
C TYR A 188 6.41 3.53 1.92
N PHE A 189 7.50 3.57 1.18
CA PHE A 189 8.71 2.84 1.54
C PHE A 189 9.33 3.30 2.85
N HIS A 190 9.27 4.59 3.17
CA HIS A 190 9.71 5.08 4.47
C HIS A 190 8.92 4.46 5.63
N ILE A 191 7.63 4.15 5.45
CA ILE A 191 6.81 3.44 6.45
C ILE A 191 7.35 2.02 6.65
N ILE A 192 7.60 1.32 5.54
CA ILE A 192 8.14 -0.04 5.53
C ILE A 192 9.53 -0.10 6.19
N GLU A 193 10.42 0.85 5.85
CA GLU A 193 11.76 0.96 6.44
C GLU A 193 11.72 1.26 7.93
N LEU A 194 10.78 2.10 8.40
CA LEU A 194 10.61 2.37 9.83
C LEU A 194 10.21 1.12 10.60
N PHE A 195 9.30 0.31 10.07
CA PHE A 195 9.00 -0.99 10.67
C PHE A 195 10.21 -1.91 10.65
N ALA A 196 10.90 -2.01 9.52
CA ALA A 196 12.09 -2.85 9.39
C ALA A 196 13.17 -2.50 10.44
N GLU A 197 13.43 -1.22 10.67
CA GLU A 197 14.42 -0.79 11.67
C GLU A 197 13.90 -0.95 13.11
N THR A 198 12.63 -0.66 13.38
CA THR A 198 12.03 -0.83 14.72
C THR A 198 12.15 -2.27 15.22
N PHE A 199 12.03 -3.25 14.32
CA PHE A 199 12.07 -4.67 14.65
C PHE A 199 13.43 -5.34 14.35
N SER A 200 14.43 -4.58 13.89
CA SER A 200 15.74 -5.11 13.49
C SER A 200 16.50 -5.76 14.66
N GLU A 201 16.49 -5.13 15.84
CA GLU A 201 17.17 -5.68 17.02
C GLU A 201 16.48 -6.94 17.55
N GLU A 202 15.14 -7.00 17.47
CA GLU A 202 14.39 -8.19 17.83
C GLU A 202 14.68 -9.37 16.90
N LEU A 203 14.73 -9.11 15.58
CA LEU A 203 15.12 -10.10 14.58
C LEU A 203 16.54 -10.62 14.88
N LYS A 204 17.49 -9.71 15.10
CA LYS A 204 18.88 -10.07 15.40
C LYS A 204 18.99 -10.97 16.63
N LYS A 205 18.30 -10.62 17.71
CA LYS A 205 18.24 -11.45 18.92
C LYS A 205 17.62 -12.82 18.66
N THR A 206 16.54 -12.87 17.88
CA THR A 206 15.88 -14.14 17.51
C THR A 206 16.81 -15.06 16.72
N LEU A 207 17.59 -14.49 15.80
CA LEU A 207 18.58 -15.23 15.02
C LEU A 207 19.75 -15.71 15.89
N ASP A 208 20.27 -14.86 16.78
CA ASP A 208 21.33 -15.21 17.73
C ASP A 208 20.89 -16.38 18.63
N ASP A 209 19.68 -16.32 19.20
CA ASP A 209 19.12 -17.38 20.05
C ASP A 209 18.90 -18.69 19.28
N SER A 210 18.47 -18.60 18.01
CA SER A 210 18.25 -19.76 17.15
C SER A 210 19.57 -20.44 16.75
N MET A 211 20.59 -19.64 16.45
CA MET A 211 21.95 -20.12 16.17
C MET A 211 22.55 -20.81 17.39
N GLU A 212 22.41 -20.21 18.58
CA GLU A 212 22.90 -20.79 19.83
C GLU A 212 22.28 -22.16 20.10
N LYS A 213 20.96 -22.30 19.89
CA LYS A 213 20.25 -23.59 19.99
C LYS A 213 20.73 -24.62 18.97
N LEU A 214 20.93 -24.21 17.71
CA LEU A 214 21.40 -25.10 16.65
C LEU A 214 22.80 -25.64 16.95
N LEU A 215 23.73 -24.77 17.37
CA LEU A 215 25.06 -25.18 17.78
C LEU A 215 25.01 -26.11 18.99
N TYR A 216 24.16 -25.80 19.98
CA TYR A 216 23.98 -26.65 21.15
C TYR A 216 23.52 -28.06 20.77
N SER A 217 22.47 -28.19 19.95
CA SER A 217 21.97 -29.49 19.47
C SER A 217 23.07 -30.23 18.69
N TYR A 218 23.77 -29.56 17.77
CA TYR A 218 24.86 -30.20 17.03
C TYR A 218 25.93 -30.81 17.95
N TYR A 219 26.41 -30.04 18.93
CA TYR A 219 27.42 -30.51 19.88
C TYR A 219 26.90 -31.55 20.86
N ASN A 220 25.65 -31.47 21.29
CA ASN A 220 25.05 -32.42 22.22
C ASN A 220 24.75 -33.78 21.55
N ASP A 221 24.28 -33.75 20.30
CA ASP A 221 23.73 -34.93 19.63
C ASP A 221 24.80 -35.71 18.86
N ASN A 222 25.84 -35.03 18.39
CA ASN A 222 26.87 -35.63 17.52
C ASN A 222 28.25 -35.74 18.18
N LEU A 223 28.46 -35.11 19.34
CA LEU A 223 29.75 -35.04 20.00
C LEU A 223 29.64 -35.41 21.48
N PHE A 224 30.65 -36.09 22.00
CA PHE A 224 30.66 -36.61 23.38
C PHE A 224 31.11 -35.56 24.40
N TYR A 225 30.63 -34.32 24.26
CA TYR A 225 30.97 -33.22 25.17
C TYR A 225 29.98 -33.13 26.33
N ASN A 226 30.44 -32.68 27.49
CA ASN A 226 29.56 -32.31 28.59
C ASN A 226 29.05 -30.86 28.44
N GLU A 227 27.99 -30.50 29.18
CA GLU A 227 27.32 -29.20 29.05
C GLU A 227 28.27 -27.99 29.17
N LYS A 228 29.26 -28.05 30.08
CA LYS A 228 30.26 -26.98 30.25
C LYS A 228 31.17 -26.85 29.02
N GLN A 229 31.58 -27.97 28.43
CA GLN A 229 32.38 -27.99 27.21
C GLN A 229 31.60 -27.46 26.01
N ILE A 230 30.32 -27.85 25.88
CA ILE A 230 29.43 -27.37 24.82
C ILE A 230 29.26 -25.85 24.90
N ARG A 231 28.89 -25.31 26.08
CA ARG A 231 28.71 -23.87 26.27
C ARG A 231 29.99 -23.06 25.99
N SER A 232 31.16 -23.60 26.39
CA SER A 232 32.45 -22.97 26.08
C SER A 232 32.71 -22.91 24.57
N LYS A 233 32.41 -23.99 23.83
CA LYS A 233 32.55 -24.03 22.37
C LYS A 233 31.60 -23.06 21.66
N ILE A 234 30.33 -23.04 22.06
CA ILE A 234 29.34 -22.09 21.54
C ILE A 234 29.82 -20.66 21.74
N ASN A 235 30.25 -20.29 22.95
CA ASN A 235 30.74 -18.94 23.23
C ASN A 235 31.96 -18.57 22.38
N SER A 236 32.86 -19.52 22.11
CA SER A 236 34.02 -19.28 21.25
C SER A 236 33.69 -19.09 19.77
N LEU A 237 32.54 -19.62 19.32
CA LEU A 237 32.13 -19.58 17.92
C LEU A 237 31.06 -18.53 17.64
N LYS A 238 30.29 -18.11 18.65
CA LYS A 238 29.13 -17.23 18.55
C LYS A 238 29.38 -15.99 17.69
N ASP A 239 30.49 -15.30 17.91
CA ASP A 239 30.83 -14.09 17.17
C ASP A 239 31.16 -14.38 15.70
N ILE A 240 31.89 -15.47 15.43
CA ILE A 240 32.28 -15.87 14.07
C ILE A 240 31.05 -16.34 13.29
N THR A 241 30.24 -17.22 13.87
CA THR A 241 29.01 -17.71 13.23
C THR A 241 27.97 -16.59 13.09
N GLY A 242 27.89 -15.67 14.06
CA GLY A 242 26.99 -14.51 13.98
C GLY A 242 27.39 -13.52 12.89
N GLU A 243 28.69 -13.27 12.70
CA GLU A 243 29.18 -12.46 11.57
C GLU A 243 28.81 -13.10 10.21
N ILE A 244 29.02 -14.41 10.07
CA ILE A 244 28.82 -15.11 8.80
C ILE A 244 27.33 -15.28 8.47
N LEU A 245 26.52 -15.76 9.42
CA LEU A 245 25.16 -16.23 9.16
C LEU A 245 24.09 -15.17 9.43
N ILE A 246 24.40 -14.15 10.25
CA ILE A 246 23.41 -13.15 10.68
C ILE A 246 23.74 -11.80 10.06
N ARG A 247 24.91 -11.24 10.34
CA ARG A 247 25.22 -9.84 9.97
C ARG A 247 25.36 -9.62 8.46
N LYS A 248 25.96 -10.57 7.73
CA LYS A 248 26.08 -10.49 6.26
C LYS A 248 24.75 -10.67 5.53
N GLU A 249 23.81 -11.41 6.12
CA GLU A 249 22.56 -11.82 5.47
C GLU A 249 21.35 -10.94 5.87
N LEU A 250 21.51 -10.03 6.83
CA LEU A 250 20.45 -9.16 7.35
C LEU A 250 20.12 -8.00 6.40
N SER A 251 19.71 -8.32 5.18
CA SER A 251 19.24 -7.34 4.19
C SER A 251 17.95 -6.66 4.63
N LEU A 252 17.67 -5.49 4.04
CA LEU A 252 16.41 -4.76 4.24
C LEU A 252 15.19 -5.66 3.96
N ALA A 253 15.25 -6.50 2.92
CA ALA A 253 14.20 -7.46 2.60
C ALA A 253 13.91 -8.42 3.76
N GLN A 254 14.95 -8.97 4.40
CA GLN A 254 14.77 -9.87 5.54
C GLN A 254 14.16 -9.18 6.75
N LYS A 255 14.57 -7.93 7.04
CA LYS A 255 13.98 -7.13 8.12
C LYS A 255 12.49 -6.88 7.90
N ILE A 256 12.10 -6.53 6.66
CA ILE A 256 10.69 -6.31 6.30
C ILE A 256 9.89 -7.61 6.41
N LYS A 257 10.39 -8.70 5.82
CA LYS A 257 9.72 -10.01 5.84
C LYS A 257 9.56 -10.55 7.27
N TYR A 258 10.51 -10.27 8.17
CA TYR A 258 10.36 -10.58 9.59
C TYR A 258 9.17 -9.87 10.23
N PHE A 259 9.02 -8.56 10.02
CA PHE A 259 7.86 -7.82 10.51
C PHE A 259 6.56 -8.43 9.96
N LEU A 260 6.48 -8.64 8.64
CA LEU A 260 5.28 -9.20 8.01
C LEU A 260 4.96 -10.59 8.57
N LYS A 261 5.96 -11.44 8.77
CA LYS A 261 5.79 -12.77 9.39
C LYS A 261 5.26 -12.67 10.81
N LYS A 262 5.83 -11.77 11.63
CA LYS A 262 5.44 -11.56 13.02
C LYS A 262 3.96 -11.16 13.15
N TYR A 263 3.44 -10.38 12.21
CA TYR A 263 2.06 -9.91 12.19
C TYR A 263 1.12 -10.74 11.31
N GLY A 264 1.57 -11.90 10.80
CA GLY A 264 0.72 -12.78 9.98
C GLY A 264 0.36 -12.22 8.60
N LEU A 265 1.18 -11.33 8.06
CA LEU A 265 1.00 -10.67 6.76
C LEU A 265 1.90 -11.23 5.65
N LEU A 266 2.82 -12.16 5.98
CA LEU A 266 3.76 -12.71 5.01
C LEU A 266 3.25 -14.02 4.41
N ASP A 267 3.17 -14.05 3.09
CA ASP A 267 3.13 -15.27 2.28
C ASP A 267 4.10 -15.17 1.10
N ILE A 268 4.02 -16.13 0.19
CA ILE A 268 4.91 -16.23 -0.96
C ILE A 268 4.75 -15.05 -1.95
N ASN A 269 3.51 -14.60 -2.18
CA ASN A 269 3.20 -13.52 -3.12
C ASN A 269 3.61 -12.17 -2.54
N VAL A 270 3.31 -11.94 -1.25
CA VAL A 270 3.77 -10.75 -0.51
C VAL A 270 5.30 -10.72 -0.44
N SER A 271 5.96 -11.86 -0.20
CA SER A 271 7.42 -11.95 -0.19
C SER A 271 8.02 -11.53 -1.53
N ASN A 272 7.49 -12.03 -2.65
CA ASN A 272 7.90 -11.66 -3.99
C ASN A 272 7.65 -10.17 -4.27
N PHE A 273 6.48 -9.66 -3.87
CA PHE A 273 6.14 -8.25 -4.00
C PHE A 273 7.13 -7.33 -3.28
N ILE A 274 7.53 -7.66 -2.05
CA ILE A 274 8.53 -6.88 -1.31
C ILE A 274 9.86 -6.83 -2.06
N ASP A 275 10.33 -7.96 -2.61
CA ASP A 275 11.58 -8.01 -3.36
C ASP A 275 11.52 -7.16 -4.65
N LEU A 276 10.40 -7.21 -5.37
CA LEU A 276 10.16 -6.36 -6.55
C LEU A 276 10.08 -4.88 -6.16
N SER A 277 9.38 -4.57 -5.08
CA SER A 277 9.20 -3.20 -4.62
C SER A 277 10.53 -2.56 -4.19
N ILE A 278 11.41 -3.31 -3.53
CA ILE A 278 12.76 -2.82 -3.17
C ILE A 278 13.57 -2.48 -4.42
N LYS A 279 13.46 -3.28 -5.50
CA LYS A 279 14.12 -2.97 -6.79
C LYS A 279 13.59 -1.66 -7.39
N VAL A 280 12.29 -1.43 -7.33
CA VAL A 280 11.67 -0.17 -7.79
C VAL A 280 12.17 1.00 -6.95
N ARG A 281 12.11 0.91 -5.62
CA ARG A 281 12.63 1.93 -4.70
C ARG A 281 14.10 2.26 -4.97
N ASN A 282 14.95 1.25 -5.14
CA ASN A 282 16.36 1.46 -5.43
C ASN A 282 16.59 2.11 -6.80
N SER A 283 15.76 1.77 -7.80
CA SER A 283 15.81 2.41 -9.12
C SER A 283 15.49 3.90 -9.06
N ILE A 284 14.50 4.28 -8.23
CA ILE A 284 14.15 5.68 -7.98
C ILE A 284 15.30 6.38 -7.23
N ALA A 285 15.78 5.80 -6.13
CA ALA A 285 16.80 6.40 -5.27
C ALA A 285 18.15 6.61 -5.96
N HIS A 286 18.53 5.75 -6.91
CA HIS A 286 19.79 5.86 -7.65
C HIS A 286 19.71 6.73 -8.91
N GLY A 287 18.55 7.35 -9.21
CA GLY A 287 18.43 8.31 -10.31
C GLY A 287 18.67 7.68 -11.68
N ARG A 288 17.99 6.57 -11.98
CA ARG A 288 18.13 5.83 -13.25
C ARG A 288 17.90 6.77 -14.46
N LEU A 289 18.64 6.56 -15.55
CA LEU A 289 18.37 7.25 -16.83
C LEU A 289 16.95 6.88 -17.31
N THR A 290 16.08 7.87 -17.45
CA THR A 290 14.64 7.71 -17.73
C THR A 290 14.22 8.02 -19.16
N TYR A 291 15.16 8.43 -20.02
CA TYR A 291 14.82 8.73 -21.41
C TYR A 291 14.19 7.52 -22.10
N LYS A 292 13.05 7.74 -22.73
CA LYS A 292 12.38 6.78 -23.60
C LYS A 292 12.02 7.46 -24.91
N GLU A 293 12.24 6.74 -26.00
CA GLU A 293 11.84 7.19 -27.34
C GLU A 293 10.32 7.12 -27.52
N GLU A 294 9.65 6.23 -26.78
CA GLU A 294 8.21 6.00 -26.85
C GLU A 294 7.54 6.15 -25.48
N VAL A 295 6.34 6.74 -25.48
CA VAL A 295 5.47 6.92 -24.31
C VAL A 295 4.08 6.37 -24.62
N ILE A 296 3.41 5.79 -23.62
CA ILE A 296 2.04 5.28 -23.74
C ILE A 296 1.07 6.23 -23.04
N TYR A 297 -0.19 6.23 -23.46
CA TYR A 297 -1.28 6.92 -22.77
C TYR A 297 -1.60 6.28 -21.40
N PRO A 298 -2.04 7.08 -20.39
CA PRO A 298 -2.13 8.54 -20.43
C PRO A 298 -0.74 9.18 -20.52
N LEU A 299 -0.64 10.24 -21.33
CA LEU A 299 0.65 10.85 -21.66
C LEU A 299 1.32 11.39 -20.38
N PRO A 300 2.59 11.04 -20.14
CA PRO A 300 3.32 11.60 -19.03
C PRO A 300 3.60 13.10 -19.17
N PRO A 301 3.46 13.91 -18.09
CA PRO A 301 4.06 15.24 -18.07
C PRO A 301 5.59 15.18 -17.90
N PHE A 302 6.11 14.09 -17.31
CA PHE A 302 7.54 13.86 -17.06
C PHE A 302 7.93 12.41 -17.32
N PHE A 303 9.19 12.13 -17.64
CA PHE A 303 9.69 10.76 -17.71
C PHE A 303 9.79 10.15 -16.31
N TYR A 304 9.01 9.11 -16.02
CA TYR A 304 9.04 8.44 -14.71
C TYR A 304 10.23 7.48 -14.56
N LEU A 305 10.73 7.34 -13.33
CA LEU A 305 11.83 6.41 -13.00
C LEU A 305 11.36 4.96 -12.88
N ALA A 306 10.12 4.76 -12.41
CA ALA A 306 9.54 3.44 -12.20
C ALA A 306 8.60 3.03 -13.35
N ASN A 307 9.03 2.05 -14.16
CA ASN A 307 8.10 1.31 -15.02
C ASN A 307 7.05 0.63 -14.13
N ASN A 308 5.77 0.71 -14.49
CA ASN A 308 4.63 0.12 -13.74
C ASN A 308 4.38 0.72 -12.33
N SER A 309 4.70 2.00 -12.11
CA SER A 309 4.47 2.70 -10.84
C SER A 309 3.02 2.67 -10.34
N TYR A 310 2.02 2.62 -11.24
CA TYR A 310 0.62 2.53 -10.84
C TYR A 310 0.29 1.26 -10.07
N ASN A 311 0.64 0.10 -10.63
CA ASN A 311 0.31 -1.20 -10.04
C ASN A 311 0.99 -1.40 -8.67
N ILE A 312 2.12 -0.73 -8.42
CA ILE A 312 2.80 -0.84 -7.14
C ILE A 312 2.24 0.12 -6.09
N LEU A 313 1.72 1.27 -6.51
CA LEU A 313 1.23 2.31 -5.59
C LEU A 313 0.00 1.87 -4.81
N GLU A 314 -0.98 1.29 -5.49
CA GLU A 314 -2.22 0.82 -4.86
C GLU A 314 -1.94 -0.29 -3.83
N VAL A 315 -1.15 -1.28 -4.23
CA VAL A 315 -0.67 -2.34 -3.33
C VAL A 315 0.11 -1.77 -2.15
N LEU A 316 1.01 -0.81 -2.37
CA LEU A 316 1.79 -0.18 -1.30
C LEU A 316 0.89 0.59 -0.32
N ASN A 317 -0.15 1.27 -0.81
CA ASN A 317 -1.12 1.97 0.01
C ASN A 317 -1.80 1.01 1.00
N PHE A 318 -2.43 -0.05 0.48
CA PHE A 318 -3.14 -1.00 1.33
C PHE A 318 -2.21 -1.84 2.20
N LEU A 319 -1.05 -2.26 1.69
CA LEU A 319 -0.05 -2.97 2.48
C LEU A 319 0.40 -2.13 3.67
N THR A 320 0.81 -0.87 3.44
CA THR A 320 1.30 -0.01 4.53
C THR A 320 0.20 0.35 5.51
N ALA A 321 -1.03 0.57 5.04
CA ALA A 321 -2.19 0.75 5.91
C ALA A 321 -2.42 -0.47 6.81
N ARG A 322 -2.38 -1.68 6.21
CA ARG A 322 -2.52 -2.94 6.94
C ARG A 322 -1.39 -3.18 7.93
N MET A 323 -0.14 -2.86 7.57
CA MET A 323 1.02 -2.94 8.48
C MET A 323 0.83 -2.05 9.70
N ILE A 324 0.35 -0.82 9.50
CA ILE A 324 0.03 0.13 10.59
C ILE A 324 -1.09 -0.43 11.47
N SER A 325 -2.20 -0.88 10.87
CA SER A 325 -3.33 -1.47 11.62
C SER A 325 -2.92 -2.69 12.44
N ALA A 326 -2.15 -3.61 11.85
CA ALA A 326 -1.68 -4.81 12.53
C ALA A 326 -0.75 -4.49 13.70
N TYR A 327 0.13 -3.49 13.54
CA TYR A 327 1.00 -3.00 14.60
C TYR A 327 0.22 -2.39 15.78
N ILE A 328 -0.82 -1.61 15.49
CA ILE A 328 -1.71 -1.01 16.51
C ILE A 328 -2.56 -2.11 17.20
N GLY A 329 -2.93 -3.17 16.49
CA GLY A 329 -3.83 -4.23 16.97
C GLY A 329 -5.30 -4.00 16.59
N ILE A 330 -5.52 -3.39 15.42
CA ILE A 330 -6.83 -3.13 14.82
C ILE A 330 -6.94 -3.80 13.44
N ASP A 331 -8.17 -3.94 12.94
CA ASP A 331 -8.49 -4.66 11.70
C ASP A 331 -8.95 -3.72 10.57
N CYS A 332 -8.88 -2.41 10.77
CA CYS A 332 -9.03 -1.41 9.72
C CYS A 332 -8.07 -1.76 8.56
N TRP A 333 -8.53 -1.63 7.31
CA TRP A 333 -7.81 -2.00 6.10
C TRP A 333 -7.59 -3.50 5.86
N LYS A 334 -8.18 -4.39 6.67
CA LYS A 334 -8.00 -5.83 6.48
C LYS A 334 -8.74 -6.33 5.23
N GLU A 335 -9.99 -5.92 5.03
CA GLU A 335 -10.81 -6.35 3.89
C GLU A 335 -10.17 -5.89 2.57
N GLU A 336 -9.83 -4.61 2.51
CA GLU A 336 -9.21 -3.96 1.37
C GLU A 336 -7.84 -4.55 1.05
N TRP A 337 -7.06 -4.91 2.07
CA TRP A 337 -5.78 -5.59 1.87
C TRP A 337 -5.95 -7.01 1.33
N GLU A 338 -6.89 -7.81 1.84
CA GLU A 338 -7.07 -9.18 1.33
C GLU A 338 -7.60 -9.19 -0.12
N GLU A 339 -8.40 -8.20 -0.51
CA GLU A 339 -8.80 -7.99 -1.90
C GLU A 339 -7.58 -7.64 -2.78
N GLU A 340 -6.83 -6.60 -2.41
CA GLU A 340 -5.68 -6.13 -3.20
C GLU A 340 -4.60 -7.22 -3.33
N LYS A 341 -4.41 -7.99 -2.26
CA LYS A 341 -3.48 -9.11 -2.20
C LYS A 341 -3.78 -10.19 -3.26
N GLY A 342 -5.03 -10.35 -3.68
CA GLY A 342 -5.43 -11.26 -4.76
C GLY A 342 -4.83 -10.90 -6.12
N TYR A 343 -4.42 -9.65 -6.31
CA TYR A 343 -3.84 -9.16 -7.56
C TYR A 343 -2.30 -9.17 -7.58
N LEU A 344 -1.65 -9.59 -6.49
CA LEU A 344 -0.19 -9.68 -6.42
C LEU A 344 0.35 -10.69 -7.45
N MET A 345 1.45 -10.30 -8.11
CA MET A 345 2.14 -11.18 -9.05
C MET A 345 2.76 -12.39 -8.32
N PRO A 346 2.47 -13.63 -8.75
CA PRO A 346 3.13 -14.80 -8.21
C PRO A 346 4.61 -14.81 -8.56
N PRO A 347 5.47 -15.46 -7.74
CA PRO A 347 6.86 -15.68 -8.10
C PRO A 347 7.00 -16.40 -9.44
N ALA A 348 7.99 -16.01 -10.23
CA ALA A 348 8.25 -16.62 -11.53
C ALA A 348 8.51 -18.13 -11.45
N ASP A 349 9.04 -18.61 -10.32
CA ASP A 349 9.32 -20.04 -10.11
C ASP A 349 8.04 -20.82 -9.76
N THR A 350 7.08 -20.21 -9.06
CA THR A 350 5.74 -20.78 -8.82
C THR A 350 5.01 -21.00 -10.15
N LEU A 351 4.98 -19.98 -11.02
CA LEU A 351 4.40 -20.12 -12.35
C LEU A 351 5.17 -21.15 -13.21
N SER A 352 6.50 -21.15 -13.13
CA SER A 352 7.32 -22.12 -13.87
C SER A 352 7.07 -23.56 -13.43
N GLY A 353 6.83 -23.78 -12.13
CA GLY A 353 6.41 -25.05 -11.56
C GLY A 353 5.05 -25.49 -12.09
N PHE A 354 4.06 -24.59 -12.04
CA PHE A 354 2.71 -24.86 -12.55
C PHE A 354 2.70 -25.23 -14.04
N LEU A 355 3.47 -24.53 -14.87
CA LEU A 355 3.58 -24.84 -16.30
C LEU A 355 4.30 -26.18 -16.55
N LYS A 356 5.07 -26.71 -15.59
CA LYS A 356 5.82 -27.96 -15.74
C LYS A 356 5.03 -29.17 -15.23
N ASP A 357 4.42 -29.06 -14.05
CA ASP A 357 3.58 -30.11 -13.47
C ASP A 357 2.35 -29.50 -12.80
N LYS A 358 1.20 -29.67 -13.45
CA LYS A 358 -0.08 -29.15 -12.95
C LYS A 358 -0.56 -29.89 -11.71
N ASN A 359 -0.15 -31.15 -11.51
CA ASN A 359 -0.67 -32.01 -10.43
C ASN A 359 -0.14 -31.58 -9.06
N GLU A 360 0.91 -30.76 -9.01
CA GLU A 360 1.36 -30.12 -7.77
C GLU A 360 0.43 -28.96 -7.35
N PHE A 361 -0.47 -28.52 -8.25
CA PHE A 361 -1.36 -27.35 -8.08
C PHE A 361 -2.83 -27.75 -8.21
N ASN A 362 -3.25 -28.78 -7.48
CA ASN A 362 -4.57 -29.40 -7.59
C ASN A 362 -5.77 -28.46 -7.34
N SER A 363 -5.55 -27.30 -6.72
CA SER A 363 -6.58 -26.28 -6.50
C SER A 363 -6.89 -25.44 -7.75
N ILE A 364 -6.03 -25.48 -8.78
CA ILE A 364 -6.20 -24.69 -10.00
C ILE A 364 -7.02 -25.47 -11.03
N ASN A 365 -8.08 -24.84 -11.53
CA ASN A 365 -8.92 -25.29 -12.63
C ASN A 365 -9.21 -24.13 -13.62
N GLU A 366 -10.01 -24.42 -14.66
CA GLU A 366 -10.40 -23.46 -15.71
C GLU A 366 -10.97 -22.16 -15.16
N LYS A 367 -11.85 -22.28 -14.17
CA LYS A 367 -12.59 -21.17 -13.57
C LYS A 367 -11.67 -20.34 -12.68
N SER A 368 -10.82 -20.99 -11.89
CA SER A 368 -9.88 -20.30 -10.99
C SER A 368 -8.78 -19.51 -11.72
N LEU A 369 -8.51 -19.80 -13.00
CA LEU A 369 -7.60 -18.98 -13.82
C LEU A 369 -8.21 -17.64 -14.21
N CYS A 370 -9.53 -17.47 -14.09
CA CYS A 370 -10.24 -16.20 -14.26
C CYS A 370 -10.57 -15.54 -12.92
N GLU A 371 -11.01 -16.31 -11.94
CA GLU A 371 -11.53 -15.80 -10.65
C GLU A 371 -10.46 -15.60 -9.57
N GLY A 372 -9.26 -16.18 -9.76
CA GLY A 372 -8.21 -16.18 -8.76
C GLY A 372 -8.08 -17.52 -8.02
N ASN A 373 -6.95 -17.69 -7.33
CA ASN A 373 -6.61 -18.88 -6.54
C ASN A 373 -5.53 -18.53 -5.51
N GLU A 374 -5.24 -19.46 -4.59
CA GLU A 374 -4.27 -19.29 -3.51
C GLU A 374 -2.84 -18.97 -3.98
N TYR A 375 -2.52 -19.27 -5.24
CA TYR A 375 -1.22 -18.98 -5.84
C TYR A 375 -1.23 -17.70 -6.68
N ASN A 376 -2.35 -16.99 -6.80
CA ASN A 376 -2.55 -15.85 -7.70
C ASN A 376 -2.18 -16.14 -9.17
N ILE A 377 -2.30 -17.39 -9.63
CA ILE A 377 -2.04 -17.73 -11.04
C ILE A 377 -3.33 -17.52 -11.84
N THR A 378 -3.44 -16.41 -12.56
CA THR A 378 -4.55 -16.11 -13.47
C THR A 378 -4.07 -15.85 -14.89
N TRP A 379 -4.98 -15.82 -15.87
CA TRP A 379 -4.65 -15.43 -17.25
C TRP A 379 -3.94 -14.08 -17.32
N ASN A 380 -4.35 -13.11 -16.51
CA ASN A 380 -3.68 -11.81 -16.38
C ASN A 380 -2.23 -11.94 -15.91
N THR A 381 -1.99 -12.71 -14.83
CA THR A 381 -0.62 -12.87 -14.30
C THR A 381 0.29 -13.66 -15.24
N ILE A 382 -0.26 -14.64 -15.99
CA ILE A 382 0.46 -15.38 -17.03
C ILE A 382 0.87 -14.42 -18.15
N PHE A 383 -0.06 -13.59 -18.61
CA PHE A 383 0.19 -12.56 -19.62
C PHE A 383 1.27 -11.56 -19.16
N LYS A 384 1.18 -11.06 -17.92
CA LYS A 384 2.18 -10.15 -17.34
C LYS A 384 3.57 -10.81 -17.27
N HIS A 385 3.67 -12.06 -16.81
CA HIS A 385 4.94 -12.81 -16.78
C HIS A 385 5.52 -13.01 -18.19
N TYR A 386 4.66 -13.29 -19.19
CA TYR A 386 5.09 -13.35 -20.58
C TYR A 386 5.68 -12.02 -21.05
N ILE A 387 5.00 -10.90 -20.80
CA ILE A 387 5.48 -9.57 -21.20
C ILE A 387 6.81 -9.22 -20.54
N GLU A 388 6.96 -9.49 -19.24
CA GLU A 388 8.20 -9.19 -18.52
C GLU A 388 9.38 -10.06 -18.98
N ASN A 389 9.13 -11.31 -19.40
CA ASN A 389 10.18 -12.21 -19.88
C ASN A 389 9.69 -13.20 -20.95
N PRO A 390 9.53 -12.75 -22.21
CA PRO A 390 8.98 -13.57 -23.30
C PRO A 390 9.84 -14.80 -23.61
N LYS A 391 11.14 -14.75 -23.31
CA LYS A 391 12.08 -15.87 -23.50
C LYS A 391 11.87 -16.98 -22.46
N LYS A 392 11.65 -16.63 -21.19
CA LYS A 392 11.41 -17.61 -20.12
C LYS A 392 10.00 -18.22 -20.22
N PHE A 393 9.01 -17.41 -20.57
CA PHE A 393 7.59 -17.77 -20.62
C PHE A 393 7.04 -17.78 -22.05
N ASN A 394 7.72 -18.44 -23.00
CA ASN A 394 7.31 -18.44 -24.41
C ASN A 394 5.86 -18.93 -24.62
N ILE A 395 5.13 -18.30 -25.55
CA ILE A 395 3.73 -18.59 -25.89
C ILE A 395 3.46 -20.07 -26.22
N ASN A 396 4.39 -20.76 -26.86
CA ASN A 396 4.23 -22.18 -27.19
C ASN A 396 4.24 -23.04 -25.93
N ARG A 397 5.16 -22.76 -25.00
CA ARG A 397 5.18 -23.44 -23.70
C ARG A 397 3.91 -23.17 -22.91
N ILE A 398 3.43 -21.93 -22.92
CA ILE A 398 2.16 -21.58 -22.24
C ILE A 398 1.01 -22.37 -22.85
N MET A 399 0.91 -22.40 -24.19
CA MET A 399 -0.15 -23.13 -24.88
C MET A 399 -0.05 -24.64 -24.65
N ASP A 400 1.11 -25.26 -24.85
CA ASP A 400 1.33 -26.69 -24.64
C ASP A 400 0.93 -27.11 -23.22
N SER A 401 1.28 -26.29 -22.23
CA SER A 401 0.92 -26.52 -20.84
C SER A 401 -0.56 -26.26 -20.60
N LEU A 402 -1.17 -25.18 -21.09
CA LEU A 402 -2.50 -24.73 -20.64
C LEU A 402 -3.62 -24.90 -21.68
N LYS A 403 -3.38 -25.64 -22.76
CA LYS A 403 -4.30 -25.83 -23.89
C LYS A 403 -5.72 -26.19 -23.45
N GLU A 404 -5.88 -27.25 -22.67
CA GLU A 404 -7.19 -27.72 -22.19
C GLU A 404 -7.92 -26.61 -21.44
N TYR A 405 -7.23 -25.95 -20.50
CA TYR A 405 -7.80 -24.85 -19.73
C TYR A 405 -8.22 -23.66 -20.62
N PHE A 406 -7.44 -23.36 -21.65
CA PHE A 406 -7.69 -22.23 -22.54
C PHE A 406 -8.84 -22.52 -23.54
N ILE A 407 -8.91 -23.73 -24.08
CA ILE A 407 -9.99 -24.13 -25.01
C ILE A 407 -11.35 -24.08 -24.34
N ASN A 408 -11.41 -24.58 -23.10
CA ASN A 408 -12.63 -24.64 -22.31
C ASN A 408 -13.00 -23.31 -21.64
N ALA A 409 -12.11 -22.31 -21.67
CA ALA A 409 -12.40 -20.99 -21.12
C ALA A 409 -13.59 -20.34 -21.85
N ILE A 410 -14.57 -19.90 -21.06
CA ILE A 410 -15.75 -19.17 -21.50
C ILE A 410 -15.51 -17.68 -21.28
N VAL A 411 -15.74 -16.88 -22.32
CA VAL A 411 -15.65 -15.42 -22.24
C VAL A 411 -16.92 -14.87 -21.57
N THR A 412 -16.75 -14.09 -20.51
CA THR A 412 -17.79 -13.33 -19.82
C THR A 412 -17.40 -11.84 -19.81
N GLU A 413 -18.32 -10.95 -19.45
CA GLU A 413 -18.00 -9.53 -19.28
C GLU A 413 -16.88 -9.33 -18.26
N GLU A 414 -16.93 -10.05 -17.13
CA GLU A 414 -15.97 -9.94 -16.02
C GLU A 414 -14.55 -10.38 -16.39
N ASN A 415 -14.39 -11.46 -17.17
CA ASN A 415 -13.07 -11.99 -17.52
C ASN A 415 -12.57 -11.57 -18.92
N SER A 416 -13.39 -10.82 -19.66
CA SER A 416 -13.14 -10.46 -21.07
C SER A 416 -11.77 -9.83 -21.29
N LYS A 417 -11.35 -8.91 -20.42
CA LYS A 417 -10.05 -8.22 -20.53
C LYS A 417 -8.87 -9.16 -20.36
N ASP A 418 -8.94 -10.07 -19.38
CA ASP A 418 -7.88 -11.04 -19.11
C ASP A 418 -7.76 -12.07 -20.24
N ILE A 419 -8.90 -12.56 -20.72
CA ILE A 419 -8.94 -13.48 -21.87
C ILE A 419 -8.48 -12.79 -23.14
N LEU A 420 -8.85 -11.54 -23.37
CA LEU A 420 -8.39 -10.75 -24.52
C LEU A 420 -6.87 -10.61 -24.50
N ASN A 421 -6.30 -10.17 -23.38
CA ASN A 421 -4.85 -9.96 -23.21
C ASN A 421 -4.05 -11.21 -23.56
N ILE A 422 -4.42 -12.36 -22.98
CA ILE A 422 -3.72 -13.61 -23.27
C ILE A 422 -4.02 -14.13 -24.68
N SER A 423 -5.23 -13.96 -25.20
CA SER A 423 -5.60 -14.42 -26.55
C SER A 423 -4.83 -13.67 -27.64
N VAL A 424 -4.58 -12.37 -27.46
CA VAL A 424 -3.78 -11.59 -28.41
C VAL A 424 -2.39 -12.21 -28.58
N VAL A 425 -1.71 -12.59 -27.50
CA VAL A 425 -0.37 -13.17 -27.60
C VAL A 425 -0.37 -14.64 -28.03
N LEU A 426 -1.41 -15.40 -27.67
CA LEU A 426 -1.55 -16.80 -28.06
C LEU A 426 -2.02 -16.98 -29.52
N SER A 427 -2.48 -15.92 -30.19
CA SER A 427 -2.86 -15.95 -31.62
C SER A 427 -1.70 -16.30 -32.56
N ASP A 428 -0.46 -16.18 -32.10
CA ASP A 428 0.76 -16.51 -32.84
C ASP A 428 1.44 -17.81 -32.35
N CYS A 429 0.77 -18.63 -31.54
CA CYS A 429 1.32 -19.92 -31.13
C CYS A 429 1.31 -20.96 -32.27
N ASN A 430 2.08 -22.03 -32.08
CA ASN A 430 2.23 -23.11 -33.06
C ASN A 430 1.08 -24.14 -33.02
N ASP A 431 0.35 -24.24 -31.90
CA ASP A 431 -0.79 -25.16 -31.78
C ASP A 431 -2.00 -24.60 -32.53
N ILE A 432 -2.46 -25.32 -33.54
CA ILE A 432 -3.51 -24.85 -34.47
C ILE A 432 -4.82 -24.58 -33.73
N GLU A 433 -5.24 -25.50 -32.87
CA GLU A 433 -6.52 -25.42 -32.15
C GLU A 433 -6.53 -24.27 -31.14
N GLY A 434 -5.46 -24.13 -30.35
CA GLY A 434 -5.27 -23.04 -29.42
C GLY A 434 -5.19 -21.68 -30.12
N LYS A 435 -4.50 -21.61 -31.26
CA LYS A 435 -4.44 -20.42 -32.12
C LYS A 435 -5.83 -20.03 -32.64
N GLU A 436 -6.59 -20.98 -33.18
CA GLU A 436 -7.95 -20.72 -33.67
C GLU A 436 -8.88 -20.23 -32.54
N LYS A 437 -8.81 -20.86 -31.36
CA LYS A 437 -9.55 -20.40 -30.17
C LYS A 437 -9.17 -18.97 -29.79
N ALA A 438 -7.88 -18.64 -29.75
CA ALA A 438 -7.39 -17.31 -29.41
C ALA A 438 -7.91 -16.24 -30.40
N ILE A 439 -7.83 -16.54 -31.70
CA ILE A 439 -8.35 -15.68 -32.76
C ILE A 439 -9.86 -15.45 -32.61
N ASN A 440 -10.62 -16.51 -32.32
CA ASN A 440 -12.07 -16.42 -32.14
C ASN A 440 -12.44 -15.60 -30.90
N ASN A 441 -11.73 -15.77 -29.79
CA ASN A 441 -11.92 -14.96 -28.59
C ASN A 441 -11.69 -13.46 -28.89
N VAL A 442 -10.59 -13.11 -29.57
CA VAL A 442 -10.29 -11.71 -29.93
C VAL A 442 -11.39 -11.11 -30.82
N LYS A 443 -11.87 -11.87 -31.82
CA LYS A 443 -12.95 -11.41 -32.70
C LYS A 443 -14.25 -11.18 -31.93
N TYR A 444 -14.68 -12.17 -31.15
CA TYR A 444 -15.89 -12.09 -30.33
C TYR A 444 -15.85 -10.92 -29.35
N ILE A 445 -14.76 -10.78 -28.59
CA ILE A 445 -14.61 -9.71 -27.60
C ILE A 445 -14.63 -8.33 -28.29
N ASN A 446 -13.97 -8.19 -29.44
CA ASN A 446 -13.99 -6.95 -30.20
C ASN A 446 -15.40 -6.55 -30.69
N ASP A 447 -16.20 -7.52 -31.14
CA ASP A 447 -17.51 -7.22 -31.69
C ASP A 447 -18.54 -6.86 -30.59
N GLU A 448 -18.40 -7.43 -29.40
CA GLU A 448 -19.45 -7.37 -28.37
C GLU A 448 -19.06 -6.59 -27.10
N LEU A 449 -17.77 -6.51 -26.74
CA LEU A 449 -17.36 -6.21 -25.34
C LEU A 449 -16.32 -5.10 -25.18
N VAL A 450 -15.57 -4.72 -26.22
CA VAL A 450 -14.52 -3.69 -26.10
C VAL A 450 -14.56 -2.65 -27.20
N SER A 451 -14.04 -1.47 -26.89
CA SER A 451 -13.90 -0.36 -27.82
C SER A 451 -12.67 -0.51 -28.72
N ARG A 452 -12.69 0.15 -29.88
CA ARG A 452 -11.52 0.28 -30.76
C ARG A 452 -10.30 0.88 -30.05
N SER A 453 -10.52 1.82 -29.13
CA SER A 453 -9.45 2.44 -28.33
C SER A 453 -8.71 1.41 -27.49
N GLU A 454 -9.43 0.52 -26.81
CA GLU A 454 -8.83 -0.50 -25.93
C GLU A 454 -7.93 -1.47 -26.70
N LEU A 455 -8.34 -1.89 -27.90
CA LEU A 455 -7.52 -2.77 -28.74
C LEU A 455 -6.25 -2.09 -29.25
N LYS A 456 -6.36 -0.81 -29.63
CA LYS A 456 -5.21 0.00 -30.02
C LYS A 456 -4.24 0.16 -28.86
N ASP A 457 -4.76 0.45 -27.67
CA ASP A 457 -3.96 0.65 -26.46
C ASP A 457 -3.26 -0.64 -26.02
N LEU A 458 -3.92 -1.79 -26.16
CA LEU A 458 -3.30 -3.10 -25.96
C LEU A 458 -2.14 -3.36 -26.93
N ASN A 459 -2.30 -3.06 -28.23
CA ASN A 459 -1.20 -3.20 -29.18
C ASN A 459 -0.02 -2.26 -28.83
N ASN A 460 -0.30 -0.99 -28.50
CA ASN A 460 0.73 -0.04 -28.08
C ASN A 460 1.44 -0.51 -26.80
N TYR A 461 0.70 -1.10 -25.86
CA TYR A 461 1.25 -1.66 -24.63
C TYR A 461 2.20 -2.83 -24.91
N LEU A 462 1.88 -3.72 -25.85
CA LEU A 462 2.78 -4.79 -26.27
C LEU A 462 4.05 -4.22 -26.90
N GLU A 463 3.91 -3.28 -27.85
CA GLU A 463 5.03 -2.66 -28.55
C GLU A 463 6.01 -1.96 -27.59
N TYR A 464 5.47 -1.19 -26.64
CA TYR A 464 6.27 -0.53 -25.60
C TYR A 464 7.07 -1.51 -24.73
N ASN A 465 6.55 -2.72 -24.51
CA ASN A 465 7.27 -3.78 -23.79
C ASN A 465 8.15 -4.64 -24.72
N ASN A 466 8.37 -4.23 -25.97
CA ASN A 466 9.13 -4.96 -26.98
C ASN A 466 8.55 -6.36 -27.28
N VAL A 467 7.23 -6.48 -27.19
CA VAL A 467 6.45 -7.67 -27.54
C VAL A 467 5.59 -7.34 -28.76
N SER A 468 5.45 -8.28 -29.68
CA SER A 468 4.58 -8.11 -30.85
C SER A 468 3.76 -9.36 -31.12
N SER A 469 2.49 -9.16 -31.47
CA SER A 469 1.68 -10.18 -32.13
C SER A 469 1.51 -9.82 -33.60
N GLU A 470 2.00 -10.68 -34.50
CA GLU A 470 1.93 -10.46 -35.94
C GLU A 470 0.48 -10.57 -36.42
N TRP A 471 -0.23 -11.61 -35.98
CA TRP A 471 -1.64 -11.78 -36.33
C TRP A 471 -2.50 -10.62 -35.84
N PHE A 472 -2.35 -10.21 -34.58
CA PHE A 472 -3.18 -9.15 -34.01
C PHE A 472 -2.94 -7.80 -34.70
N LYS A 473 -1.69 -7.47 -35.03
CA LYS A 473 -1.38 -6.28 -35.83
C LYS A 473 -2.08 -6.33 -37.19
N ALA A 474 -1.96 -7.45 -37.92
CA ALA A 474 -2.62 -7.61 -39.22
C ALA A 474 -4.15 -7.47 -39.10
N TYR A 475 -4.75 -8.07 -38.07
CA TYR A 475 -6.18 -7.96 -37.80
C TYR A 475 -6.63 -6.51 -37.55
N LEU A 476 -5.86 -5.73 -36.77
CA LEU A 476 -6.16 -4.32 -36.53
C LEU A 476 -6.05 -3.48 -37.82
N TYR A 477 -5.06 -3.78 -38.67
CA TYR A 477 -4.91 -3.13 -39.97
C TYR A 477 -6.12 -3.39 -40.87
N GLU A 478 -6.52 -4.65 -41.04
CA GLU A 478 -7.64 -5.03 -41.92
C GLU A 478 -9.00 -4.48 -41.44
N LYS A 479 -9.20 -4.35 -40.14
CA LYS A 479 -10.50 -3.96 -39.58
C LYS A 479 -10.70 -2.45 -39.47
N TYR A 480 -9.63 -1.66 -39.41
CA TYR A 480 -9.70 -0.25 -39.00
C TYR A 480 -8.94 0.74 -39.88
N ILE A 481 -8.24 0.24 -40.92
CA ILE A 481 -7.70 1.02 -42.05
C ILE A 481 -8.42 0.53 -43.30
#